data_AF-A0A8H3HH21-F1
#
_entry.id   AF-A0A8H3HH21-F1
#
_cell.length_a   1.000
_cell.length_b   1.000
_cell.length_c   1.000
_cell.angle_alpha   90.00
_cell.angle_beta   90.00
_cell.angle_gamma   90.00
#
_symmetry.space_group_name_H-M   'P 1'
#
loop_
_entity.id
_entity.type
_entity.pdbx_description
1 polymer ?
#
loop_
_entity_poly.entity_id
_entity_poly.type
_entity_poly.pdbx_seq_one_letter_code
_entity_poly.pdbx_strand_id
1 'polypeptide(L)'
;MAAVGPALVVGSLGTAQDGRYQALITELAQSDELKSLGSSAVERQILDRILDAGTVLSPKYYSSAHVLLTEADYAAAAAQLHFFATTLAKAIAPSGKVHFSNPPQTFESDVRAAGFQVVSQTDGTLVAQAPAAPAAIKLPKRDKAAKAALWSLNASSTNTIDPDSLLTDADKAKPVPTCEPVNANAPRRKRACKGCTCGLAEIEAAEAVVMLDGMVDGNARAVGGDEKAKLIAAAKAAPKATSSCGSCFLGDAFRCASCPYLGLPAFQPGQKVEIDAGMDDI
;
A
#
# COMPACT_ATOMS: atom_id res chain seq x y z
N MET A 1 2.85 -22.43 25.50
CA MET A 1 1.48 -22.57 26.03
C MET A 1 0.61 -21.64 25.21
N ALA A 2 -0.36 -22.18 24.48
CA ALA A 2 -1.36 -21.35 23.79
C ALA A 2 -2.12 -20.56 24.87
N ALA A 3 -2.36 -19.27 24.64
CA ALA A 3 -3.15 -18.47 25.57
C ALA A 3 -4.57 -19.04 25.59
N VAL A 4 -5.01 -19.53 26.75
CA VAL A 4 -6.39 -19.97 26.96
C VAL A 4 -7.26 -18.72 26.95
N GLY A 5 -8.23 -18.69 26.04
CA GLY A 5 -9.13 -17.56 25.84
C GLY A 5 -10.51 -18.04 25.38
N PRO A 6 -11.41 -17.10 25.08
CA PRO A 6 -12.75 -17.42 24.63
C PRO A 6 -12.73 -18.09 23.25
N ALA A 7 -13.63 -19.05 23.05
CA ALA A 7 -13.83 -19.77 21.81
C ALA A 7 -15.00 -19.17 21.02
N LEU A 8 -14.81 -18.94 19.72
CA LEU A 8 -15.86 -18.53 18.80
C LEU A 8 -16.45 -19.75 18.08
N VAL A 9 -17.76 -19.94 18.13
CA VAL A 9 -18.45 -20.98 17.37
C VAL A 9 -19.35 -20.33 16.33
N VAL A 10 -19.04 -20.58 15.04
CA VAL A 10 -19.82 -20.11 13.90
C VAL A 10 -20.56 -21.29 13.29
N GLY A 11 -21.89 -21.19 13.19
CA GLY A 11 -22.74 -22.17 12.54
C GLY A 11 -23.54 -21.59 11.37
N SER A 12 -24.12 -22.44 10.55
CA SER A 12 -25.21 -22.09 9.62
C SER A 12 -26.58 -22.45 10.19
N LEU A 13 -27.66 -21.97 9.54
CA LEU A 13 -29.02 -22.40 9.87
C LEU A 13 -29.20 -23.91 9.71
N GLY A 14 -28.57 -24.55 8.72
CA GLY A 14 -28.62 -26.00 8.53
C GLY A 14 -28.02 -26.75 9.73
N THR A 15 -26.79 -26.40 10.11
CA THR A 15 -26.12 -27.05 11.25
C THR A 15 -26.78 -26.76 12.61
N ALA A 16 -27.52 -25.66 12.72
CA ALA A 16 -28.33 -25.34 13.89
C ALA A 16 -29.58 -26.24 13.99
N GLN A 17 -30.19 -26.60 12.86
CA GLN A 17 -31.32 -27.54 12.82
C GLN A 17 -30.89 -28.98 13.11
N ASP A 18 -29.70 -29.37 12.63
CA ASP A 18 -29.13 -30.71 12.85
C ASP A 18 -28.65 -30.97 14.30
N GLY A 19 -28.66 -29.95 15.15
CA GLY A 19 -28.21 -30.03 16.54
C GLY A 19 -26.69 -30.14 16.72
N ARG A 20 -25.91 -30.35 15.65
CA ARG A 20 -24.43 -30.41 15.67
C ARG A 20 -23.81 -29.14 16.25
N TYR A 21 -24.37 -27.98 15.90
CA TYR A 21 -23.96 -26.70 16.45
C TYR A 21 -24.14 -26.63 17.98
N GLN A 22 -25.28 -27.09 18.49
CA GLN A 22 -25.57 -27.08 19.93
C GLN A 22 -24.73 -28.10 20.69
N ALA A 23 -24.50 -29.28 20.09
CA ALA A 23 -23.63 -30.30 20.66
C ALA A 23 -22.21 -29.78 20.87
N LEU A 24 -21.62 -29.13 19.87
CA LEU A 24 -20.25 -28.59 19.96
C LEU A 24 -20.15 -27.45 20.99
N ILE A 25 -21.16 -26.58 21.10
CA ILE A 25 -21.20 -25.55 22.16
C ILE A 25 -21.20 -26.21 23.54
N THR A 26 -21.98 -27.27 23.72
CA THR A 26 -22.09 -27.98 25.00
C THR A 26 -20.78 -28.68 25.34
N GLU A 27 -20.15 -29.31 24.35
CA GLU A 27 -18.85 -29.95 24.49
C GLU A 27 -17.75 -28.95 24.87
N LEU A 28 -17.65 -27.83 24.15
CA LEU A 28 -16.68 -26.77 24.45
C LEU A 28 -16.92 -26.14 25.82
N ALA A 29 -18.17 -25.90 26.21
CA ALA A 29 -18.51 -25.39 27.53
C ALA A 29 -18.16 -26.37 28.66
N GLN A 30 -18.15 -27.68 28.39
CA GLN A 30 -17.77 -28.73 29.33
C GLN A 30 -16.26 -29.01 29.36
N SER A 31 -15.47 -28.44 28.45
CA SER A 31 -14.01 -28.59 28.49
C SER A 31 -13.40 -27.83 29.67
N ASP A 32 -12.42 -28.43 30.35
CA ASP A 32 -11.83 -27.87 31.56
C ASP A 32 -11.07 -26.56 31.31
N GLU A 33 -10.58 -26.36 30.08
CA GLU A 33 -9.91 -25.12 29.65
C GLU A 33 -10.87 -23.92 29.67
N LEU A 34 -12.08 -24.11 29.12
CA LEU A 34 -13.08 -23.05 28.95
C LEU A 34 -13.99 -22.86 30.17
N LYS A 35 -14.17 -23.88 31.01
CA LYS A 35 -14.89 -23.76 32.30
C LYS A 35 -14.36 -22.64 33.18
N SER A 36 -13.04 -22.40 33.13
CA SER A 36 -12.37 -21.36 33.90
C SER A 36 -12.81 -19.93 33.54
N LEU A 37 -13.31 -19.72 32.32
CA LEU A 37 -13.75 -18.41 31.80
C LEU A 37 -15.25 -18.12 32.02
N GLY A 38 -16.02 -19.08 32.56
CA GLY A 38 -17.43 -18.89 32.89
C GLY A 38 -18.34 -18.68 31.67
N SER A 39 -19.37 -17.83 31.78
CA SER A 39 -20.41 -17.64 30.76
C SER A 39 -19.93 -16.96 29.46
N SER A 40 -18.79 -16.26 29.50
CA SER A 40 -18.19 -15.61 28.31
C SER A 40 -17.20 -16.52 27.57
N ALA A 41 -17.07 -17.78 27.99
CA ALA A 41 -16.10 -18.70 27.42
C ALA A 41 -16.42 -19.06 25.96
N VAL A 42 -17.70 -19.15 25.59
CA VAL A 42 -18.12 -19.57 24.26
C VAL A 42 -19.04 -18.53 23.64
N GLU A 43 -18.58 -17.88 22.58
CA GLU A 43 -19.40 -16.97 21.78
C GLU A 43 -20.06 -17.71 20.62
N ARG A 44 -21.34 -17.41 20.39
CA ARG A 44 -22.20 -18.11 19.44
C ARG A 44 -22.60 -17.16 18.32
N GLN A 45 -22.17 -17.47 17.10
CA GLN A 45 -22.52 -16.69 15.92
C GLN A 45 -23.09 -17.58 14.81
N ILE A 46 -23.90 -16.96 13.94
CA ILE A 46 -24.44 -17.56 12.73
C ILE A 46 -23.77 -16.90 11.54
N LEU A 47 -23.36 -17.69 10.54
CA LEU A 47 -22.63 -17.22 9.37
C LEU A 47 -23.34 -16.06 8.67
N ASP A 48 -24.63 -16.19 8.37
CA ASP A 48 -25.40 -15.18 7.65
C ASP A 48 -25.36 -13.81 8.35
N ARG A 49 -25.37 -13.78 9.69
CA ARG A 49 -25.27 -12.53 10.45
C ARG A 49 -23.90 -11.86 10.35
N ILE A 50 -22.85 -12.66 10.21
CA ILE A 50 -21.49 -12.15 9.99
C ILE A 50 -21.36 -11.62 8.56
N LEU A 51 -21.92 -12.35 7.59
CA LEU A 51 -21.90 -11.97 6.17
C LEU A 51 -22.70 -10.68 5.90
N ASP A 52 -23.86 -10.53 6.55
CA ASP A 52 -24.70 -9.33 6.48
C ASP A 52 -24.17 -8.17 7.34
N ALA A 53 -23.00 -8.34 7.98
CA ALA A 53 -22.41 -7.39 8.94
C ALA A 53 -23.33 -7.03 10.13
N GLY A 54 -24.29 -7.88 10.46
CA GLY A 54 -25.20 -7.72 11.59
C GLY A 54 -24.54 -7.95 12.95
N THR A 55 -23.36 -8.57 12.99
CA THR A 55 -22.58 -8.83 14.21
C THR A 55 -21.12 -8.43 14.03
N VAL A 56 -20.63 -7.56 14.91
CA VAL A 56 -19.22 -7.13 14.91
C VAL A 56 -18.43 -7.99 15.89
N LEU A 57 -17.48 -8.76 15.37
CA LEU A 57 -16.56 -9.56 16.19
C LEU A 57 -15.51 -8.65 16.85
N SER A 58 -15.19 -8.93 18.11
CA SER A 58 -14.14 -8.19 18.82
C SER A 58 -12.75 -8.53 18.24
N PRO A 59 -11.93 -7.53 17.88
CA PRO A 59 -10.63 -7.79 17.26
C PRO A 59 -9.66 -8.42 18.27
N LYS A 60 -8.94 -9.47 17.84
CA LYS A 60 -7.93 -10.20 18.63
C LYS A 60 -8.42 -10.72 20.01
N TYR A 61 -9.69 -11.08 20.11
CA TYR A 61 -10.29 -11.53 21.37
C TYR A 61 -10.30 -13.05 21.51
N TYR A 62 -10.57 -13.78 20.43
CA TYR A 62 -10.78 -15.24 20.49
C TYR A 62 -9.47 -16.02 20.36
N SER A 63 -9.28 -17.05 21.19
CA SER A 63 -8.11 -17.95 21.12
C SER A 63 -8.34 -19.13 20.18
N SER A 64 -9.58 -19.58 20.04
CA SER A 64 -9.98 -20.65 19.12
C SER A 64 -11.27 -20.30 18.41
N ALA A 65 -11.42 -20.76 17.17
CA ALA A 65 -12.66 -20.64 16.41
C ALA A 65 -13.04 -21.98 15.78
N HIS A 66 -14.31 -22.36 15.90
CA HIS A 66 -14.87 -23.57 15.31
C HIS A 66 -15.98 -23.18 14.35
N VAL A 67 -15.78 -23.44 13.07
CA VAL A 67 -16.71 -23.12 11.99
C VAL A 67 -17.36 -24.42 11.54
N LEU A 68 -18.66 -24.53 11.81
CA LEU A 68 -19.50 -25.66 11.44
C LEU A 68 -20.43 -25.26 10.30
N LEU A 69 -20.15 -25.74 9.09
CA LEU A 69 -20.94 -25.44 7.89
C LEU A 69 -21.17 -26.72 7.10
N THR A 70 -22.31 -26.80 6.41
CA THR A 70 -22.59 -27.88 5.45
C THR A 70 -22.02 -27.54 4.07
N GLU A 71 -21.88 -28.53 3.19
CA GLU A 71 -21.42 -28.31 1.81
C GLU A 71 -22.33 -27.34 1.04
N ALA A 72 -23.65 -27.40 1.30
CA ALA A 72 -24.62 -26.49 0.70
C ALA A 72 -24.40 -25.04 1.15
N ASP A 73 -24.06 -24.83 2.43
CA ASP A 73 -23.78 -23.49 2.96
C ASP A 73 -22.51 -22.89 2.37
N TYR A 74 -21.46 -23.72 2.21
CA TYR A 74 -20.24 -23.29 1.52
C TYR A 74 -20.50 -22.91 0.07
N ALA A 75 -21.34 -23.66 -0.63
CA ALA A 75 -21.73 -23.35 -2.00
C ALA A 75 -22.53 -22.04 -2.08
N ALA A 76 -23.48 -21.83 -1.16
CA ALA A 76 -24.29 -20.61 -1.10
C ALA A 76 -23.45 -19.36 -0.76
N ALA A 77 -22.48 -19.49 0.15
CA ALA A 77 -21.64 -18.40 0.61
C ALA A 77 -20.36 -18.19 -0.23
N ALA A 78 -20.16 -18.95 -1.33
CA ALA A 78 -18.91 -19.02 -2.07
C ALA A 78 -18.28 -17.65 -2.41
N ALA A 79 -19.08 -16.68 -2.82
CA ALA A 79 -18.60 -15.34 -3.17
C ALA A 79 -18.12 -14.50 -1.96
N GLN A 80 -18.59 -14.82 -0.76
CA GLN A 80 -18.31 -14.07 0.47
C GLN A 80 -17.38 -14.83 1.44
N LEU A 81 -16.96 -16.06 1.10
CA LEU A 81 -16.04 -16.86 1.92
C LEU A 81 -14.72 -16.14 2.18
N HIS A 82 -14.19 -15.41 1.20
CA HIS A 82 -12.98 -14.59 1.39
C HIS A 82 -13.22 -13.48 2.42
N PHE A 83 -14.34 -12.76 2.34
CA PHE A 83 -14.70 -11.72 3.32
C PHE A 83 -14.86 -12.31 4.72
N PHE A 84 -15.52 -13.46 4.85
CA PHE A 84 -15.65 -14.17 6.11
C PHE A 84 -14.29 -14.56 6.70
N ALA A 85 -13.40 -15.15 5.89
CA ALA A 85 -12.06 -15.53 6.33
C ALA A 85 -11.24 -14.32 6.80
N THR A 86 -11.29 -13.18 6.08
CA THR A 86 -10.60 -11.95 6.50
C THR A 86 -11.18 -11.36 7.78
N THR A 87 -12.48 -11.50 8.01
CA THR A 87 -13.14 -11.04 9.24
C THR A 87 -12.73 -11.90 10.44
N LEU A 88 -12.67 -13.21 10.26
CA LEU A 88 -12.12 -14.14 11.27
C LEU A 88 -10.66 -13.82 11.59
N ALA A 89 -9.83 -13.55 10.58
CA ALA A 89 -8.41 -13.23 10.78
C ALA A 89 -8.19 -11.99 11.65
N LYS A 90 -9.10 -11.02 11.61
CA LYS A 90 -9.07 -9.82 12.48
C LYS A 90 -9.55 -10.12 13.91
N ALA A 91 -10.48 -11.05 14.07
CA ALA A 91 -11.10 -11.39 15.35
C ALA A 91 -10.23 -12.30 16.23
N ILE A 92 -9.41 -13.17 15.61
CA ILE A 92 -8.63 -14.18 16.32
C ILE A 92 -7.31 -13.60 16.87
N ALA A 93 -6.94 -14.01 18.08
CA ALA A 93 -5.67 -13.68 18.73
C ALA A 93 -4.48 -14.32 17.97
N PRO A 94 -3.28 -13.72 18.02
CA PRO A 94 -2.10 -14.31 17.37
C PRO A 94 -1.87 -15.74 17.86
N SER A 95 -1.52 -16.65 16.94
CA SER A 95 -1.38 -18.09 17.19
C SER A 95 -2.66 -18.87 17.55
N GLY A 96 -3.84 -18.24 17.48
CA GLY A 96 -5.12 -18.91 17.68
C GLY A 96 -5.44 -19.91 16.56
N LYS A 97 -6.18 -20.96 16.90
CA LYS A 97 -6.51 -22.07 15.98
C LYS A 97 -7.95 -21.95 15.48
N VAL A 98 -8.14 -22.25 14.20
CA VAL A 98 -9.44 -22.28 13.54
C VAL A 98 -9.68 -23.67 12.97
N HIS A 99 -10.81 -24.25 13.31
CA HIS A 99 -11.26 -25.54 12.80
C HIS A 99 -12.44 -25.30 11.86
N PHE A 100 -12.30 -25.66 10.59
CA PHE A 100 -13.37 -25.64 9.60
C PHE A 100 -13.86 -27.06 9.34
N SER A 101 -15.15 -27.33 9.52
CA SER A 101 -15.75 -28.62 9.19
C SER A 101 -16.17 -28.65 7.72
N ASN A 102 -15.80 -29.70 7.02
CA ASN A 102 -16.16 -30.01 5.64
C ASN A 102 -16.00 -28.85 4.62
N PRO A 103 -14.83 -28.18 4.57
CA PRO A 103 -14.60 -27.14 3.58
C PRO A 103 -14.35 -27.72 2.18
N PRO A 104 -14.78 -27.04 1.10
CA PRO A 104 -14.40 -27.41 -0.26
C PRO A 104 -12.90 -27.16 -0.48
N GLN A 105 -12.29 -27.87 -1.43
CA GLN A 105 -10.84 -27.73 -1.73
C GLN A 105 -10.44 -26.29 -2.10
N THR A 106 -11.34 -25.54 -2.73
CA THR A 106 -11.12 -24.13 -3.12
C THR A 106 -10.98 -23.19 -1.92
N PHE A 107 -11.52 -23.56 -0.76
CA PHE A 107 -11.52 -22.70 0.41
C PHE A 107 -10.13 -22.57 1.04
N GLU A 108 -9.23 -23.53 0.83
CA GLU A 108 -7.88 -23.46 1.37
C GLU A 108 -7.10 -22.24 0.85
N SER A 109 -7.23 -21.93 -0.45
CA SER A 109 -6.62 -20.74 -1.03
C SER A 109 -7.16 -19.45 -0.41
N ASP A 110 -8.46 -19.38 -0.11
CA ASP A 110 -9.09 -18.20 0.49
C ASP A 110 -8.62 -18.00 1.94
N VAL A 111 -8.49 -19.09 2.70
CA VAL A 111 -7.98 -19.08 4.07
C VAL A 111 -6.52 -18.63 4.13
N ARG A 112 -5.69 -19.10 3.19
CA ARG A 112 -4.30 -18.64 3.06
C ARG A 112 -4.24 -17.17 2.62
N ALA A 113 -5.09 -16.75 1.69
CA ALA A 113 -5.16 -15.35 1.23
C ALA A 113 -5.62 -14.40 2.34
N ALA A 114 -6.46 -14.85 3.27
CA ALA A 114 -6.86 -14.12 4.46
C ALA A 114 -5.73 -14.01 5.52
N GLY A 115 -4.62 -14.73 5.34
CA GLY A 115 -3.43 -14.66 6.18
C GLY A 115 -3.27 -15.79 7.19
N PHE A 116 -4.09 -16.85 7.13
CA PHE A 116 -3.92 -18.01 8.00
C PHE A 116 -2.88 -19.00 7.45
N GLN A 117 -2.17 -19.66 8.37
CA GLN A 117 -1.30 -20.79 8.07
C GLN A 117 -2.07 -22.10 8.24
N VAL A 118 -2.21 -22.89 7.19
CA VAL A 118 -2.86 -24.20 7.25
C VAL A 118 -1.92 -25.18 7.98
N VAL A 119 -2.40 -25.79 9.07
CA VAL A 119 -1.61 -26.71 9.92
C VAL A 119 -1.85 -28.16 9.50
N SER A 120 -3.11 -28.53 9.27
CA SER A 120 -3.48 -29.88 8.86
C SER A 120 -4.82 -29.88 8.14
N GLN A 121 -4.92 -30.71 7.11
CA GLN A 121 -6.16 -31.03 6.42
C GLN A 121 -6.36 -32.54 6.56
N THR A 122 -7.33 -32.93 7.37
CA THR A 122 -7.76 -34.33 7.56
C THR A 122 -9.15 -34.49 6.96
N ASP A 123 -9.54 -35.71 6.57
CA ASP A 123 -10.81 -35.97 5.90
C ASP A 123 -11.99 -35.29 6.63
N GLY A 124 -12.53 -34.22 6.03
CA GLY A 124 -13.65 -33.44 6.56
C GLY A 124 -13.32 -32.36 7.60
N THR A 125 -12.06 -32.10 7.96
CA THR A 125 -11.68 -30.99 8.86
C THR A 125 -10.39 -30.29 8.43
N LEU A 126 -10.45 -28.97 8.28
CA LEU A 126 -9.29 -28.13 7.98
C LEU A 126 -8.92 -27.30 9.21
N VAL A 127 -7.69 -27.44 9.67
CA VAL A 127 -7.16 -26.69 10.82
C VAL A 127 -6.19 -25.64 10.31
N ALA A 128 -6.51 -24.38 10.58
CA ALA A 128 -5.69 -23.24 10.25
C ALA A 128 -5.29 -22.48 11.52
N GLN A 129 -4.14 -21.80 11.49
CA GLN A 129 -3.61 -21.05 12.61
C GLN A 129 -3.37 -19.59 12.19
N ALA A 130 -3.81 -18.65 13.02
CA ALA A 130 -3.49 -17.24 12.83
C ALA A 130 -1.97 -17.04 12.96
N PRO A 131 -1.36 -16.19 12.12
CA PRO A 131 0.08 -16.00 12.14
C PRO A 131 0.50 -15.52 13.54
N ALA A 132 1.61 -16.05 14.03
CA ALA A 132 2.20 -15.55 15.26
C ALA A 132 2.44 -14.05 15.09
N ALA A 133 2.15 -13.25 16.13
CA ALA A 133 2.49 -11.84 16.13
C ALA A 133 3.98 -11.69 15.74
N PRO A 134 4.37 -10.65 14.98
CA PRO A 134 5.75 -10.47 14.57
C PRO A 134 6.59 -10.34 15.84
N ALA A 135 7.20 -11.45 16.26
CA ALA A 135 8.20 -11.43 17.29
C ALA A 135 9.31 -10.55 16.73
N ALA A 136 9.67 -9.49 17.44
CA ALA A 136 10.81 -8.67 17.08
C ALA A 136 12.03 -9.60 17.08
N ILE A 137 12.39 -10.09 15.90
CA ILE A 137 13.60 -10.90 15.70
C ILE A 137 14.73 -9.95 16.06
N LYS A 138 15.36 -10.19 17.21
CA LYS A 138 16.58 -9.49 17.58
C LYS A 138 17.60 -9.86 16.53
N LEU A 139 17.83 -8.95 15.57
CA LEU A 139 18.90 -9.07 14.60
C LEU A 139 20.20 -9.29 15.38
N PRO A 140 20.90 -10.42 15.20
CA PRO A 140 22.21 -10.58 15.80
C PRO A 140 23.09 -9.44 15.28
N LYS A 141 23.81 -8.75 16.19
CA LYS A 141 24.82 -7.78 15.79
C LYS A 141 25.83 -8.52 14.91
N ARG A 142 25.80 -8.21 13.62
CA ARG A 142 26.53 -8.94 12.59
C ARG A 142 28.00 -8.54 12.65
N ASP A 143 28.88 -9.50 12.94
CA ASP A 143 30.32 -9.30 12.84
C ASP A 143 30.72 -9.00 11.39
N LYS A 144 31.62 -8.03 11.22
CA LYS A 144 32.07 -7.55 9.89
C LYS A 144 32.66 -8.69 9.02
N ALA A 145 33.16 -9.76 9.65
CA ALA A 145 33.68 -10.94 8.96
C ALA A 145 32.62 -11.76 8.19
N ALA A 146 31.39 -11.85 8.69
CA ALA A 146 30.30 -12.56 8.03
C ALA A 146 29.69 -11.80 6.83
N LYS A 147 30.08 -10.53 6.62
CA LYS A 147 29.67 -9.75 5.45
C LYS A 147 30.51 -10.09 4.21
N ALA A 148 31.79 -10.42 4.39
CA ALA A 148 32.67 -10.89 3.32
C ALA A 148 32.30 -12.31 2.84
N ALA A 149 31.94 -13.20 3.76
CA ALA A 149 31.56 -14.58 3.42
C ALA A 149 30.21 -14.70 2.68
N LEU A 150 29.30 -13.74 2.85
CA LEU A 150 28.02 -13.71 2.12
C LEU A 150 28.12 -13.09 0.71
N TRP A 151 29.25 -12.43 0.41
CA TRP A 151 29.60 -11.97 -0.95
C TRP A 151 30.53 -12.95 -1.66
N SER A 152 30.97 -14.00 -0.95
CA SER A 152 31.67 -15.14 -1.50
C SER A 152 30.65 -16.10 -2.12
N LEU A 153 30.35 -15.90 -3.40
CA LEU A 153 29.58 -16.86 -4.20
C LEU A 153 30.38 -18.16 -4.29
N ASN A 154 30.07 -19.14 -3.44
CA ASN A 154 30.54 -20.50 -3.63
C ASN A 154 29.77 -21.11 -4.81
N ALA A 155 30.30 -20.92 -6.01
CA ALA A 155 29.76 -21.52 -7.22
C ALA A 155 30.03 -23.03 -7.19
N SER A 156 29.07 -23.81 -6.72
CA SER A 156 29.03 -25.24 -7.03
C SER A 156 29.00 -25.37 -8.56
N SER A 157 29.98 -26.08 -9.11
CA SER A 157 30.27 -26.22 -10.54
C SER A 157 29.09 -26.78 -11.33
N THR A 158 28.18 -25.90 -11.72
CA THR A 158 27.17 -26.12 -12.75
C THR A 158 27.71 -25.45 -14.01
N ASN A 159 27.66 -26.15 -15.16
CA ASN A 159 28.21 -25.65 -16.42
C ASN A 159 27.59 -24.30 -16.77
N THR A 160 28.37 -23.23 -16.68
CA THR A 160 27.96 -21.87 -17.04
C THR A 160 27.64 -21.80 -18.52
N ILE A 161 26.38 -21.58 -18.85
CA ILE A 161 25.91 -21.30 -20.21
C ILE A 161 26.38 -19.87 -20.55
N ASP A 162 26.99 -19.70 -21.72
CA ASP A 162 27.46 -18.40 -22.20
C ASP A 162 26.27 -17.45 -22.51
N PRO A 163 26.13 -16.32 -21.80
CA PRO A 163 24.99 -15.40 -21.98
C PRO A 163 24.96 -14.75 -23.36
N ASP A 164 26.09 -14.65 -24.07
CA ASP A 164 26.12 -14.08 -25.42
C ASP A 164 25.58 -15.03 -26.49
N SER A 165 25.49 -16.34 -26.19
CA SER A 165 24.87 -17.34 -27.07
C SER A 165 23.34 -17.26 -27.07
N LEU A 166 22.72 -16.58 -26.09
CA LEU A 166 21.27 -16.46 -25.95
C LEU A 166 20.71 -15.16 -26.54
N LEU A 167 21.56 -14.21 -26.91
CA LEU A 167 21.15 -12.94 -27.50
C LEU A 167 21.14 -13.03 -29.03
N THR A 168 20.05 -12.58 -29.65
CA THR A 168 19.97 -12.46 -31.11
C THR A 168 20.59 -11.15 -31.59
N ASP A 169 20.96 -11.07 -32.87
CA ASP A 169 21.55 -9.85 -33.44
C ASP A 169 20.60 -8.63 -33.38
N ALA A 170 19.29 -8.87 -33.22
CA ALA A 170 18.30 -7.83 -33.01
C ALA A 170 18.41 -7.18 -31.61
N ASP A 171 18.77 -7.96 -30.58
CA ASP A 171 18.92 -7.48 -29.19
C ASP A 171 20.20 -6.65 -29.01
N LYS A 172 21.20 -6.90 -29.86
CA LYS A 172 22.47 -6.15 -29.87
C LYS A 172 22.36 -4.79 -30.58
N ALA A 173 21.27 -4.54 -31.30
CA ALA A 173 21.04 -3.27 -31.98
C ALA A 173 20.69 -2.18 -30.95
N LYS A 174 21.58 -1.20 -30.79
CA LYS A 174 21.34 -0.05 -29.92
C LYS A 174 20.11 0.72 -30.44
N PRO A 175 19.07 0.97 -29.62
CA PRO A 175 17.90 1.70 -30.06
C PRO A 175 18.31 3.10 -30.52
N VAL A 176 17.77 3.52 -31.67
CA VAL A 176 18.03 4.84 -32.24
C VAL A 176 17.51 5.87 -31.24
N PRO A 177 18.34 6.82 -30.77
CA PRO A 177 17.88 7.82 -29.81
C PRO A 177 16.84 8.71 -30.48
N THR A 178 15.57 8.53 -30.12
CA THR A 178 14.45 9.37 -30.55
C THR A 178 14.47 10.77 -29.93
N CYS A 179 15.46 11.07 -29.09
CA CYS A 179 15.65 12.37 -28.46
C CYS A 179 16.97 12.98 -28.94
N GLU A 180 16.86 14.10 -29.64
CA GLU A 180 17.99 14.91 -30.09
C GLU A 180 18.79 15.43 -28.86
N PRO A 181 20.13 15.33 -28.85
CA PRO A 181 20.93 15.77 -27.71
C PRO A 181 20.82 17.28 -27.49
N VAL A 182 20.65 17.67 -26.23
CA VAL A 182 20.51 19.08 -25.80
C VAL A 182 21.74 19.90 -26.22
N ASN A 183 21.54 20.93 -27.04
CA ASN A 183 22.59 21.85 -27.47
C ASN A 183 22.87 22.90 -26.38
N ALA A 184 24.09 22.89 -25.82
CA ALA A 184 24.53 23.80 -24.76
C ALA A 184 24.65 25.28 -25.21
N ASN A 185 24.72 25.54 -26.51
CA ASN A 185 24.92 26.88 -27.07
C ASN A 185 23.61 27.60 -27.44
N ALA A 186 22.44 26.99 -27.19
CA ALA A 186 21.16 27.64 -27.41
C ALA A 186 20.81 28.57 -26.23
N PRO A 187 20.33 29.81 -26.48
CA PRO A 187 19.90 30.70 -25.41
C PRO A 187 18.74 30.10 -24.63
N ARG A 188 19.02 29.61 -23.42
CA ARG A 188 18.01 29.06 -22.52
C ARG A 188 17.27 30.25 -21.89
N ARG A 189 16.06 30.55 -22.38
CA ARG A 189 15.17 31.51 -21.72
C ARG A 189 14.83 31.00 -20.31
N LYS A 190 15.11 31.82 -19.29
CA LYS A 190 14.96 31.49 -17.86
C LYS A 190 13.47 31.45 -17.51
N ARG A 191 12.86 30.26 -17.38
CA ARG A 191 11.44 30.08 -17.01
C ARG A 191 11.17 30.46 -15.55
N ALA A 192 10.01 31.07 -15.29
CA ALA A 192 9.54 31.34 -13.94
C ALA A 192 9.15 30.05 -13.18
N CYS A 193 9.58 29.94 -11.93
CA CYS A 193 9.14 28.91 -11.00
C CYS A 193 7.64 29.05 -10.70
N LYS A 194 6.99 27.95 -10.29
CA LYS A 194 5.56 27.89 -9.92
C LYS A 194 5.13 28.81 -8.76
N GLY A 195 6.08 29.54 -8.16
CA GLY A 195 5.86 30.60 -7.17
C GLY A 195 6.88 31.74 -7.25
N CYS A 196 7.39 32.13 -8.44
CA CYS A 196 8.34 33.26 -8.55
C CYS A 196 7.70 34.54 -8.01
N THR A 197 8.33 35.08 -6.97
CA THR A 197 8.05 36.40 -6.38
C THR A 197 8.89 37.52 -7.01
N CYS A 198 9.76 37.16 -7.94
CA CYS A 198 10.76 37.98 -8.59
C CYS A 198 10.24 38.87 -9.74
N GLY A 199 8.93 38.93 -9.98
CA GLY A 199 8.34 39.72 -11.08
C GLY A 199 8.51 39.11 -12.49
N LEU A 200 9.41 38.14 -12.70
CA LEU A 200 9.56 37.41 -13.97
C LEU A 200 8.29 36.66 -14.39
N ALA A 201 7.51 36.15 -13.42
CA ALA A 201 6.23 35.52 -13.72
C ALA A 201 5.21 36.50 -14.32
N GLU A 202 5.27 37.79 -13.98
CA GLU A 202 4.37 38.80 -14.54
C GLU A 202 4.80 39.22 -15.95
N ILE A 203 6.11 39.23 -16.21
CA ILE A 203 6.70 39.53 -17.53
C ILE A 203 6.48 38.36 -18.50
N GLU A 204 6.71 37.11 -18.06
CA GLU A 204 6.44 35.93 -18.89
C GLU A 204 4.95 35.68 -19.11
N ALA A 205 4.06 36.09 -18.18
CA ALA A 205 2.61 36.03 -18.39
C ALA A 205 2.09 37.14 -19.32
N ALA A 206 2.82 38.25 -19.44
CA ALA A 206 2.57 39.27 -20.46
C ALA A 206 2.91 38.73 -21.86
N GLU A 207 3.89 37.83 -21.96
CA GLU A 207 4.21 37.07 -23.17
C GLU A 207 3.37 35.77 -23.28
N ALA A 208 3.25 35.20 -24.48
CA ALA A 208 2.18 34.26 -24.82
C ALA A 208 2.25 32.89 -24.11
N VAL A 209 1.11 32.44 -23.56
CA VAL A 209 0.93 31.09 -22.99
C VAL A 209 0.52 30.13 -24.10
N VAL A 210 1.35 29.13 -24.38
CA VAL A 210 1.08 28.06 -25.34
C VAL A 210 0.71 26.80 -24.58
N MET A 211 -0.47 26.23 -24.85
CA MET A 211 -0.93 24.97 -24.25
C MET A 211 -0.76 23.83 -25.25
N LEU A 212 -0.23 22.69 -24.79
CA LEU A 212 -0.20 21.45 -25.56
C LEU A 212 -1.42 20.60 -25.18
N ASP A 213 -2.22 20.21 -26.17
CA ASP A 213 -3.28 19.22 -26.00
C ASP A 213 -2.68 17.83 -25.86
N GLY A 214 -3.10 17.10 -24.82
CA GLY A 214 -2.62 15.75 -24.50
C GLY A 214 -3.17 14.64 -25.41
N MET A 215 -3.05 14.80 -26.73
CA MET A 215 -3.26 13.74 -27.72
C MET A 215 -1.97 13.51 -28.53
N VAL A 216 -1.83 12.31 -29.10
CA VAL A 216 -0.60 11.78 -29.73
C VAL A 216 -0.07 12.64 -30.91
N ASP A 217 -0.89 13.52 -31.50
CA ASP A 217 -0.49 14.47 -32.56
C ASP A 217 -0.79 15.94 -32.18
N GLY A 218 -0.41 16.36 -30.98
CA GLY A 218 -0.72 17.69 -30.44
C GLY A 218 0.05 18.85 -31.09
N ASN A 219 -0.62 19.63 -31.94
CA ASN A 219 -0.13 20.93 -32.39
C ASN A 219 -0.38 22.02 -31.33
N ALA A 220 0.64 22.85 -31.07
CA ALA A 220 0.57 23.99 -30.17
C ALA A 220 -0.37 25.09 -30.70
N ARG A 221 -1.47 25.38 -29.98
CA ARG A 221 -2.33 26.54 -30.25
C ARG A 221 -2.16 27.61 -29.18
N ALA A 222 -2.16 28.87 -29.62
CA ALA A 222 -2.21 30.02 -28.73
C ALA A 222 -3.61 30.11 -28.09
N VAL A 223 -3.66 30.14 -26.76
CA VAL A 223 -4.92 30.22 -26.00
C VAL A 223 -5.48 31.64 -26.12
N GLY A 224 -6.76 31.76 -26.48
CA GLY A 224 -7.46 33.05 -26.60
C GLY A 224 -7.56 33.81 -25.27
N GLY A 225 -7.73 35.13 -25.34
CA GLY A 225 -7.65 36.04 -24.19
C GLY A 225 -8.59 35.70 -23.03
N ASP A 226 -9.81 35.23 -23.31
CA ASP A 226 -10.81 34.91 -22.29
C ASP A 226 -10.46 33.63 -21.50
N GLU A 227 -9.88 32.63 -22.17
CA GLU A 227 -9.40 31.41 -21.52
C GLU A 227 -8.10 31.67 -20.76
N LYS A 228 -7.22 32.53 -21.30
CA LYS A 228 -6.03 33.04 -20.58
C LYS A 228 -6.42 33.69 -19.26
N ALA A 229 -7.45 34.53 -19.25
CA ALA A 229 -7.92 35.19 -18.03
C ALA A 229 -8.44 34.20 -16.97
N LYS A 230 -9.18 33.16 -17.39
CA LYS A 230 -9.68 32.11 -16.48
C LYS A 230 -8.56 31.27 -15.88
N LEU A 231 -7.55 30.89 -16.68
CA LEU A 231 -6.40 30.13 -16.21
C LEU A 231 -5.54 30.93 -15.21
N ILE A 232 -5.39 32.24 -15.44
CA ILE A 232 -4.70 33.14 -14.51
C ILE A 232 -5.49 33.29 -13.20
N ALA A 233 -6.82 33.40 -13.27
CA ALA A 233 -7.67 33.45 -12.08
C ALA A 233 -7.61 32.15 -11.27
N ALA A 234 -7.62 30.99 -11.94
CA ALA A 234 -7.48 29.69 -11.30
C ALA A 234 -6.11 29.50 -10.62
N ALA A 235 -5.02 29.97 -11.25
CA ALA A 235 -3.69 29.93 -10.67
C ALA A 235 -3.55 30.86 -9.44
N LYS A 236 -4.22 32.02 -9.45
CA LYS A 236 -4.26 32.94 -8.29
C LYS A 236 -5.12 32.43 -7.13
N ALA A 237 -6.14 31.63 -7.42
CA ALA A 237 -7.04 31.05 -6.43
C ALA A 237 -6.47 29.79 -5.74
N ALA A 238 -5.38 29.22 -6.26
CA ALA A 238 -4.71 28.10 -5.60
C ALA A 238 -4.08 28.55 -4.25
N PRO A 239 -4.28 27.80 -3.15
CA PRO A 239 -3.75 28.17 -1.85
C PRO A 239 -2.22 28.25 -1.91
N LYS A 240 -1.68 29.43 -1.60
CA LYS A 240 -0.23 29.65 -1.51
C LYS A 240 0.31 28.77 -0.38
N ALA A 241 1.08 27.75 -0.73
CA ALA A 241 1.62 26.81 0.24
C ALA A 241 2.57 27.54 1.21
N THR A 242 2.17 27.67 2.46
CA THR A 242 3.00 28.17 3.54
C THR A 242 3.80 27.01 4.14
N SER A 243 5.13 27.08 4.13
CA SER A 243 5.96 26.06 4.78
C SER A 243 5.80 26.11 6.30
N SER A 244 5.83 24.94 6.95
CA SER A 244 5.47 24.71 8.36
C SER A 244 6.30 25.43 9.44
N CYS A 245 7.30 26.25 9.08
CA CYS A 245 8.26 26.85 10.01
C CYS A 245 8.00 28.35 10.35
N GLY A 246 6.96 28.98 9.81
CA GLY A 246 6.47 30.29 10.27
C GLY A 246 7.38 31.51 10.02
N SER A 247 8.61 31.35 9.52
CA SER A 247 9.55 32.44 9.18
C SER A 247 9.95 32.49 7.71
N CYS A 248 9.50 31.53 6.90
CA CYS A 248 9.95 31.36 5.53
C CYS A 248 8.94 31.94 4.54
N PHE A 249 9.02 33.25 4.29
CA PHE A 249 8.44 33.83 3.08
C PHE A 249 9.42 33.63 1.90
N LEU A 250 9.66 32.34 1.60
CA LEU A 250 10.37 31.78 0.44
C LEU A 250 11.88 32.12 0.37
N GLY A 251 12.61 31.65 1.38
CA GLY A 251 14.07 31.61 1.39
C GLY A 251 14.67 30.84 0.20
N ASP A 252 16.00 30.88 0.08
CA ASP A 252 16.76 30.36 -1.05
C ASP A 252 16.41 28.92 -1.47
N ALA A 253 16.04 28.08 -0.50
CA ALA A 253 15.66 26.68 -0.73
C ALA A 253 14.44 26.47 -1.65
N PHE A 254 13.66 27.51 -1.94
CA PHE A 254 12.50 27.46 -2.85
C PHE A 254 12.73 28.22 -4.16
N ARG A 255 13.94 28.74 -4.40
CA ARG A 255 14.32 29.42 -5.64
C ARG A 255 14.89 28.37 -6.60
N CYS A 256 14.36 28.29 -7.83
CA CYS A 256 14.88 27.34 -8.82
C CYS A 256 16.35 27.64 -9.12
N ALA A 257 17.11 26.64 -9.59
CA ALA A 257 18.52 26.79 -9.96
C ALA A 257 18.81 27.90 -10.98
N SER A 258 17.79 28.42 -11.66
CA SER A 258 17.86 29.52 -12.62
C SER A 258 17.43 30.88 -12.05
N CYS A 259 17.26 31.02 -10.73
CA CYS A 259 16.82 32.25 -10.09
C CYS A 259 18.04 33.16 -9.79
N PRO A 260 18.06 34.43 -10.25
CA PRO A 260 19.18 35.35 -10.03
C PRO A 260 19.43 35.70 -8.56
N TYR A 261 18.44 35.44 -7.70
CA TYR A 261 18.55 35.68 -6.26
C TYR A 261 18.90 34.42 -5.46
N LEU A 262 19.43 33.38 -6.10
CA LEU A 262 19.92 32.21 -5.38
C LEU A 262 21.03 32.65 -4.42
N GLY A 263 20.93 32.32 -3.13
CA GLY A 263 21.90 32.66 -2.08
C GLY A 263 21.66 33.96 -1.30
N LEU A 264 20.65 34.76 -1.65
CA LEU A 264 20.32 36.00 -0.92
C LEU A 264 19.23 35.77 0.15
N PRO A 265 19.25 36.54 1.27
CA PRO A 265 18.31 36.35 2.38
C PRO A 265 16.83 36.49 1.96
N ALA A 266 15.92 36.01 2.82
CA ALA A 266 14.50 36.04 2.54
C ALA A 266 13.97 37.49 2.45
N PHE A 267 13.17 37.78 1.43
CA PHE A 267 12.56 39.09 1.23
C PHE A 267 11.24 39.21 2.01
N GLN A 268 10.89 40.44 2.41
CA GLN A 268 9.60 40.70 3.04
C GLN A 268 8.47 40.75 1.98
N PRO A 269 7.27 40.26 2.29
CA PRO A 269 6.14 40.30 1.37
C PRO A 269 5.78 41.75 1.00
N GLY A 270 5.97 42.12 -0.27
CA GLY A 270 5.63 43.45 -0.82
C GLY A 270 6.83 44.30 -1.26
N GLN A 271 8.07 43.88 -1.00
CA GLN A 271 9.26 44.58 -1.46
C GLN A 271 9.55 44.25 -2.94
N LYS A 272 9.50 45.25 -3.84
CA LYS A 272 9.99 45.10 -5.22
C LYS A 272 11.51 45.18 -5.20
N VAL A 273 12.16 44.11 -5.65
CA VAL A 273 13.62 44.04 -5.76
C VAL A 273 13.98 44.40 -7.21
N GLU A 274 14.70 45.50 -7.37
CA GLU A 274 15.21 45.96 -8.67
C GLU A 274 16.52 45.22 -8.96
N ILE A 275 16.63 44.59 -10.13
CA ILE A 275 17.88 43.97 -10.60
C ILE A 275 18.50 44.95 -11.57
N ASP A 276 19.66 45.51 -11.22
CA ASP A 276 20.51 46.17 -12.21
C ASP A 276 21.07 45.10 -13.16
N ALA A 277 20.73 45.21 -14.43
CA ALA A 277 21.01 44.24 -15.50
C ALA A 277 22.49 44.17 -15.92
N GLY A 278 23.44 44.36 -14.99
CA GLY A 278 24.87 44.49 -15.26
C GLY A 278 25.77 43.43 -14.62
N MET A 279 25.21 42.38 -13.99
CA MET A 279 25.99 41.42 -13.18
C MET A 279 25.83 39.95 -13.61
N ASP A 280 25.55 39.69 -14.89
CA ASP A 280 25.22 38.36 -15.46
C ASP A 280 26.41 37.81 -16.32
N ASP A 281 27.64 37.85 -15.78
CA ASP A 281 28.83 37.20 -16.35
C ASP A 281 29.47 36.23 -15.32
N ILE A 282 28.85 35.05 -15.11
CA ILE A 282 29.55 33.81 -14.74
C ILE A 282 28.69 32.55 -15.01
#